data_AF-L1QQ86-F1
#
_entry.id   AF-L1QQ86-F1
#
_cell.length_a   1.000
_cell.length_b   1.000
_cell.length_c   1.000
_cell.angle_alpha   90.00
_cell.angle_beta   90.00
_cell.angle_gamma   90.00
#
_symmetry.space_group_name_H-M   'P 1'
#
loop_
_entity.id
_entity.type
_entity.pdbx_description
1 polymer ?
#
loop_
_entity_poly.entity_id
_entity_poly.type
_entity_poly.pdbx_seq_one_letter_code
_entity_poly.pdbx_strand_id
1 'polypeptide(L)'
;MRRRNVMNKNISLVIAIAVTLGQIPVSALANTGNGAEAIIREAKAEKAEGVFNLHLSIAIEKAEEITEDQLEMVVPVVANEFKAALAEAKAILNNEAATQDQIDGAFDRLSNVMQRLEFYKGDKTELINLVEQVKNLNSKEYTADSWGRVVAALSEANSVVSDENALQNEVNEAYNSLKTAVDTLEKVEDTNKVDKSKLQELVNSTDNLKKDDYTSDSWSKFEEALGEANKVLANESATQAQVDAAYNKLYDAIQKLEKVEDTNKVDKSKLEELVDSIEELNKDDYTEDTWNKLEEVLEEAKKVLEDKDATQEEVDEAYNNLKDALEGLVEADKDGDGNGDGSGDGNGDGNGDGNGDGNGSGNGSGNGNGNNTGGNKLPQTGGTSAVAVGLFGTIIATVGAVMNKRKK
;
A
#
# COMPACT_ATOMS: atom_id res chain seq x y z
N MET A 1 -12.46 -34.52 68.64
CA MET A 1 -11.52 -34.98 69.70
C MET A 1 -10.47 -35.99 69.23
N ARG A 2 -10.68 -36.82 68.19
CA ARG A 2 -9.69 -37.81 67.73
C ARG A 2 -8.42 -37.27 67.04
N ARG A 3 -8.44 -36.07 66.43
CA ARG A 3 -7.24 -35.47 65.79
C ARG A 3 -6.19 -34.94 66.77
N ARG A 4 -6.58 -34.59 68.01
CA ARG A 4 -5.66 -34.05 69.03
C ARG A 4 -4.78 -35.13 69.67
N ASN A 5 -5.26 -36.38 69.71
CA ASN A 5 -4.52 -37.52 70.31
C ASN A 5 -3.49 -38.16 69.37
N VAL A 6 -3.70 -38.10 68.05
CA VAL A 6 -2.72 -38.60 67.06
C VAL A 6 -1.57 -37.61 66.91
N MET A 7 -1.87 -36.32 66.96
CA MET A 7 -0.88 -35.24 66.90
C MET A 7 0.09 -35.26 68.10
N ASN A 8 -0.40 -35.54 69.31
CA ASN A 8 0.46 -35.66 70.51
C ASN A 8 1.39 -36.88 70.51
N LYS A 9 0.99 -37.99 69.87
CA LYS A 9 1.87 -39.17 69.69
C LYS A 9 2.97 -38.92 68.67
N ASN A 10 2.65 -38.25 67.55
CA ASN A 10 3.64 -37.94 66.52
C ASN A 10 4.65 -36.87 66.99
N ILE A 11 4.21 -35.89 67.78
CA ILE A 11 5.10 -34.88 68.39
C ILE A 11 6.08 -35.54 69.39
N SER A 12 5.62 -36.52 70.18
CA SER A 12 6.48 -37.23 71.13
C SER A 12 7.54 -38.10 70.44
N LEU A 13 7.21 -38.67 69.27
CA LEU A 13 8.14 -39.47 68.47
C LEU A 13 9.19 -38.59 67.76
N VAL A 14 8.78 -37.44 67.21
CA VAL A 14 9.69 -36.46 66.60
C VAL A 14 10.66 -35.87 67.62
N ILE A 15 10.21 -35.60 68.85
CA ILE A 15 11.07 -35.12 69.94
C ILE A 15 12.07 -36.20 70.38
N ALA A 16 11.66 -37.46 70.48
CA ALA A 16 12.56 -38.57 70.81
C ALA A 16 13.64 -38.78 69.73
N ILE A 17 13.28 -38.56 68.46
CA ILE A 17 14.18 -38.67 67.30
C ILE A 17 15.15 -37.46 67.21
N ALA A 18 14.69 -36.25 67.51
CA ALA A 18 15.54 -35.05 67.54
C ALA A 18 16.60 -35.11 68.67
N VAL A 19 16.27 -35.78 69.78
CA VAL A 19 17.19 -36.02 70.90
C VAL A 19 18.20 -37.13 70.60
N THR A 20 17.84 -38.16 69.82
CA THR A 20 18.81 -39.18 69.35
C THR A 20 19.74 -38.70 68.24
N LEU A 21 19.34 -37.67 67.47
CA LEU A 21 20.15 -37.00 66.44
C LEU A 21 21.05 -35.88 67.00
N GLY A 22 21.01 -35.58 68.30
CA GLY A 22 21.84 -34.54 68.94
C GLY A 22 21.43 -33.10 68.62
N GLN A 23 20.27 -32.89 67.98
CA GLN A 23 19.78 -31.57 67.58
C GLN A 23 19.07 -30.81 68.71
N ILE A 24 18.70 -31.50 69.80
CA ILE A 24 18.12 -30.91 71.02
C ILE A 24 18.84 -31.49 72.25
N PRO A 25 19.28 -30.67 73.23
CA PRO A 25 19.91 -31.17 74.44
C PRO A 25 18.90 -31.95 75.30
N VAL A 26 19.32 -33.10 75.81
CA VAL A 26 18.53 -34.03 76.65
C VAL A 26 17.89 -33.34 77.87
N SER A 27 18.48 -32.25 78.36
CA SER A 27 17.95 -31.45 79.47
C SER A 27 16.62 -30.75 79.18
N ALA A 28 16.21 -30.63 77.92
CA ALA A 28 14.92 -30.03 77.52
C ALA A 28 13.70 -30.96 77.76
N LEU A 29 13.92 -32.21 78.18
CA LEU A 29 12.89 -33.26 78.30
C LEU A 29 12.37 -33.52 79.73
N ALA A 30 12.70 -32.67 80.70
CA ALA A 30 12.48 -32.92 82.14
C ALA A 30 11.01 -33.13 82.60
N ASN A 31 10.02 -33.16 81.70
CA ASN A 31 8.60 -33.26 82.05
C ASN A 31 7.82 -34.40 81.36
N THR A 32 8.50 -35.37 80.75
CA THR A 32 7.84 -36.57 80.18
C THR A 32 8.38 -37.83 80.86
N GLY A 33 7.58 -38.42 81.75
CA GLY A 33 7.98 -39.52 82.65
C GLY A 33 8.47 -40.80 81.96
N ASN A 34 8.86 -41.77 82.80
CA ASN A 34 9.59 -43.04 82.56
C ASN A 34 9.35 -43.85 81.25
N GLY A 35 8.35 -43.55 80.43
CA GLY A 35 8.16 -44.15 79.11
C GLY A 35 9.17 -43.69 78.05
N ALA A 36 9.67 -42.45 78.13
CA ALA A 36 10.63 -41.93 77.16
C ALA A 36 12.01 -42.61 77.26
N GLU A 37 12.48 -42.91 78.48
CA GLU A 37 13.74 -43.62 78.69
C GLU A 37 13.67 -45.10 78.26
N ALA A 38 12.51 -45.74 78.39
CA ALA A 38 12.30 -47.11 77.91
C ALA A 38 12.36 -47.19 76.39
N ILE A 39 11.71 -46.25 75.70
CA ILE A 39 11.74 -46.13 74.23
C ILE A 39 13.17 -45.82 73.73
N ILE A 40 13.91 -44.97 74.44
CA ILE A 40 15.32 -44.68 74.12
C ILE A 40 16.22 -45.91 74.35
N ARG A 41 15.94 -46.73 75.36
CA ARG A 41 16.71 -47.94 75.66
C ARG A 41 16.44 -49.06 74.65
N GLU A 42 15.20 -49.18 74.20
CA GLU A 42 14.77 -50.11 73.14
C GLU A 42 15.35 -49.67 71.77
N ALA A 43 15.30 -48.37 71.45
CA ALA A 43 15.93 -47.80 70.24
C ALA A 43 17.48 -47.88 70.25
N LYS A 44 18.11 -47.88 71.44
CA LYS A 44 19.57 -48.11 71.57
C LYS A 44 19.95 -49.59 71.46
N ALA A 45 19.06 -50.51 71.81
CA ALA A 45 19.31 -51.95 71.71
C ALA A 45 19.16 -52.48 70.27
N GLU A 46 18.25 -51.89 69.48
CA GLU A 46 18.08 -52.18 68.05
C GLU A 46 19.22 -51.62 67.18
N LYS A 47 20.05 -50.73 67.75
CA LYS A 47 21.24 -50.14 67.09
C LYS A 47 22.45 -51.08 67.07
N ALA A 48 22.30 -52.35 67.45
CA ALA A 48 23.29 -53.39 67.28
C ALA A 48 22.75 -54.42 66.27
N GLU A 49 23.22 -54.31 65.02
CA GLU A 49 23.03 -55.22 63.86
C GLU A 49 21.95 -54.92 62.81
N GLY A 50 21.22 -53.79 62.87
CA GLY A 50 20.25 -53.40 61.84
C GLY A 50 20.61 -52.12 61.05
N VAL A 51 20.32 -52.10 59.75
CA VAL A 51 20.41 -50.89 58.90
C VAL A 51 19.15 -50.03 59.10
N PHE A 52 19.30 -48.72 59.37
CA PHE A 52 18.18 -47.83 59.68
C PHE A 52 17.58 -47.20 58.42
N ASN A 53 16.33 -47.53 58.08
CA ASN A 53 15.69 -47.17 56.82
C ASN A 53 14.41 -46.32 56.93
N LEU A 54 13.97 -45.99 58.15
CA LEU A 54 12.68 -45.32 58.39
C LEU A 54 12.54 -43.98 57.66
N HIS A 55 13.62 -43.20 57.60
CA HIS A 55 13.64 -41.89 56.94
C HIS A 55 13.45 -42.02 55.42
N LEU A 56 14.08 -43.02 54.78
CA LEU A 56 13.89 -43.34 53.37
C LEU A 56 12.46 -43.81 53.08
N SER A 57 11.89 -44.67 53.93
CA SER A 57 10.50 -45.12 53.81
C SER A 57 9.50 -43.97 53.86
N ILE A 58 9.67 -43.03 54.79
CA ILE A 58 8.81 -41.84 54.89
C ILE A 58 8.95 -40.96 53.65
N ALA A 59 10.17 -40.76 53.14
CA ALA A 59 10.40 -39.98 51.93
C ALA A 59 9.72 -40.64 50.70
N ILE A 60 9.79 -41.96 50.57
CA ILE A 60 9.10 -42.72 49.52
C ILE A 60 7.59 -42.58 49.65
N GLU A 61 7.02 -42.75 50.85
CA GLU A 61 5.58 -42.58 51.09
C GLU A 61 5.12 -41.19 50.64
N LYS A 62 5.87 -40.14 50.99
CA LYS A 62 5.58 -38.77 50.55
C LYS A 62 5.78 -38.53 49.07
N ALA A 63 6.78 -39.15 48.47
CA ALA A 63 6.99 -39.08 47.04
C ALA A 63 5.86 -39.77 46.26
N GLU A 64 5.32 -40.88 46.76
CA GLU A 64 4.19 -41.59 46.14
C GLU A 64 2.85 -40.83 46.22
N GLU A 65 2.74 -39.81 47.08
CA GLU A 65 1.57 -38.92 47.11
C GLU A 65 1.53 -37.97 45.88
N ILE A 66 2.63 -37.81 45.14
CA ILE A 66 2.73 -36.94 43.97
C ILE A 66 2.15 -37.65 42.74
N THR A 67 1.19 -37.01 42.07
CA THR A 67 0.52 -37.58 40.89
C THR A 67 1.28 -37.28 39.60
N GLU A 68 0.99 -38.07 38.55
CA GLU A 68 1.54 -37.82 37.22
C GLU A 68 1.12 -36.45 36.67
N ASP A 69 -0.15 -36.05 36.87
CA ASP A 69 -0.65 -34.73 36.49
C ASP A 69 0.13 -33.58 37.16
N GLN A 70 0.55 -33.75 38.42
CA GLN A 70 1.38 -32.76 39.10
C GLN A 70 2.78 -32.69 38.48
N LEU A 71 3.36 -33.84 38.11
CA LEU A 71 4.66 -33.90 37.44
C LEU A 71 4.63 -33.33 36.03
N GLU A 72 3.50 -33.41 35.33
CA GLU A 72 3.33 -32.77 34.01
C GLU A 72 3.44 -31.25 34.06
N MET A 73 3.16 -30.62 35.20
CA MET A 73 3.33 -29.17 35.38
C MET A 73 4.79 -28.79 35.66
N VAL A 74 5.62 -29.73 36.12
CA VAL A 74 7.03 -29.50 36.48
C VAL A 74 7.90 -29.52 35.22
N VAL A 75 9.03 -28.81 35.25
CA VAL A 75 10.01 -28.89 34.15
C VAL A 75 10.47 -30.34 33.93
N PRO A 76 10.54 -30.82 32.67
CA PRO A 76 10.80 -32.23 32.37
C PRO A 76 12.08 -32.79 33.01
N VAL A 77 13.15 -31.99 33.09
CA VAL A 77 14.41 -32.43 33.71
C VAL A 77 14.24 -32.78 35.19
N VAL A 78 13.41 -32.05 35.93
CA VAL A 78 13.15 -32.30 37.35
C VAL A 78 12.18 -33.46 37.52
N ALA A 79 11.11 -33.53 36.71
CA ALA A 79 10.15 -34.63 36.77
C ALA A 79 10.81 -35.99 36.47
N ASN A 80 11.72 -36.04 35.49
CA ASN A 80 12.48 -37.25 35.16
C ASN A 80 13.45 -37.64 36.29
N GLU A 81 14.13 -36.67 36.89
CA GLU A 81 15.02 -36.92 38.04
C GLU A 81 14.24 -37.41 39.26
N PHE A 82 13.04 -36.88 39.49
CA PHE A 82 12.15 -37.31 40.58
C PHE A 82 11.75 -38.77 40.42
N LYS A 83 11.30 -39.16 39.22
CA LYS A 83 10.95 -40.55 38.90
C LYS A 83 12.15 -41.49 39.08
N ALA A 84 13.33 -41.07 38.63
CA ALA A 84 14.56 -41.86 38.76
C ALA A 84 15.00 -42.02 40.23
N ALA A 85 14.97 -40.94 41.02
CA ALA A 85 15.31 -40.96 42.45
C ALA A 85 14.32 -41.81 43.25
N LEU A 86 13.02 -41.72 42.96
CA LEU A 86 11.99 -42.54 43.60
C LEU A 86 12.18 -44.03 43.28
N ALA A 87 12.49 -44.37 42.02
CA ALA A 87 12.76 -45.75 41.62
C ALA A 87 13.99 -46.33 42.32
N GLU A 88 15.09 -45.56 42.41
CA GLU A 88 16.30 -45.96 43.13
C GLU A 88 16.04 -46.12 44.62
N ALA A 89 15.35 -45.17 45.25
CA ALA A 89 14.97 -45.22 46.66
C ALA A 89 14.19 -46.50 46.99
N LYS A 90 13.20 -46.86 46.16
CA LYS A 90 12.45 -48.12 46.31
C LYS A 90 13.32 -49.36 46.14
N ALA A 91 14.25 -49.35 45.18
CA ALA A 91 15.16 -50.46 44.95
C ALA A 91 16.12 -50.67 46.14
N ILE A 92 16.66 -49.59 46.70
CA ILE A 92 17.54 -49.61 47.87
C ILE A 92 16.76 -50.05 49.12
N LEU A 93 15.54 -49.54 49.32
CA LEU A 93 14.71 -49.94 50.45
C LEU A 93 14.37 -51.44 50.45
N ASN A 94 14.18 -52.03 49.26
CA ASN A 94 13.89 -53.46 49.10
C ASN A 94 15.14 -54.36 49.13
N ASN A 95 16.35 -53.79 49.19
CA ASN A 95 17.59 -54.55 49.21
C ASN A 95 18.03 -54.85 50.66
N GLU A 96 17.91 -56.09 51.09
CA GLU A 96 18.32 -56.54 52.43
C GLU A 96 19.83 -56.34 52.72
N ALA A 97 20.65 -56.22 51.67
CA ALA A 97 22.09 -55.95 51.77
C ALA A 97 22.45 -54.47 51.62
N ALA A 98 21.48 -53.55 51.57
CA ALA A 98 21.74 -52.12 51.49
C ALA A 98 22.54 -51.64 52.71
N THR A 99 23.59 -50.87 52.47
CA THR A 99 24.38 -50.22 53.51
C THR A 99 23.72 -48.93 53.98
N GLN A 100 24.04 -48.46 55.20
CA GLN A 100 23.49 -47.20 55.71
C GLN A 100 23.78 -46.02 54.76
N ASP A 101 24.99 -45.96 54.20
CA ASP A 101 25.38 -44.92 53.25
C ASP A 101 24.52 -44.93 51.98
N GLN A 102 24.11 -46.11 51.50
CA GLN A 102 23.20 -46.22 50.36
C GLN A 102 21.79 -45.73 50.71
N ILE A 103 21.32 -46.02 51.92
CA ILE A 103 20.00 -45.56 52.38
C ILE A 103 19.99 -44.04 52.54
N ASP A 104 20.98 -43.49 53.23
CA ASP A 104 21.10 -42.05 53.49
C ASP A 104 21.27 -41.30 52.15
N GLY A 105 22.10 -41.82 51.24
CA GLY A 105 22.28 -41.25 49.90
C GLY A 105 21.00 -41.27 49.04
N ALA A 106 20.22 -42.35 49.10
CA ALA A 106 18.94 -42.43 48.39
C ALA A 106 17.92 -41.43 48.95
N PHE A 107 17.89 -41.28 50.28
CA PHE A 107 17.04 -40.30 50.95
C PHE A 107 17.43 -38.87 50.56
N ASP A 108 18.72 -38.55 50.58
CA ASP A 108 19.22 -37.22 50.23
C ASP A 108 18.89 -36.87 48.78
N ARG A 109 19.09 -37.81 47.84
CA ARG A 109 18.76 -37.63 46.43
C ARG A 109 17.26 -37.38 46.23
N LEU A 110 16.41 -38.23 46.81
CA LEU A 110 14.95 -38.12 46.71
C LEU A 110 14.45 -36.81 47.34
N SER A 111 14.94 -36.46 48.53
CA SER A 111 14.57 -35.23 49.22
C SER A 111 15.00 -33.98 48.46
N ASN A 112 16.19 -34.00 47.84
CA ASN A 112 16.68 -32.89 47.04
C ASN A 112 15.79 -32.63 45.82
N VAL A 113 15.44 -33.68 45.07
CA VAL A 113 14.59 -33.49 43.89
C VAL A 113 13.14 -33.16 44.27
N MET A 114 12.63 -33.68 45.39
CA MET A 114 11.32 -33.26 45.92
C MET A 114 11.24 -31.75 46.18
N GLN A 115 12.32 -31.12 46.66
CA GLN A 115 12.39 -29.67 46.84
C GLN A 115 12.36 -28.90 45.51
N ARG A 116 12.79 -29.52 44.41
CA ARG A 116 12.83 -28.92 43.07
C ARG A 116 11.50 -29.04 42.32
N LEU A 117 10.52 -29.79 42.83
CA LEU A 117 9.22 -29.95 42.17
C LEU A 117 8.40 -28.65 42.07
N GLU A 118 8.83 -27.58 42.75
CA GLU A 118 8.25 -26.24 42.59
C GLU A 118 8.63 -25.54 41.27
N PHE A 119 9.61 -26.06 40.52
CA PHE A 119 10.00 -25.52 39.22
C PHE A 119 9.00 -25.95 38.14
N TYR A 120 7.92 -25.19 38.01
CA TYR A 120 6.91 -25.40 36.97
C TYR A 120 7.34 -24.87 35.60
N LYS A 121 6.94 -25.59 34.55
CA LYS A 121 7.10 -25.14 33.16
C LYS A 121 6.29 -23.86 32.91
N GLY A 122 6.85 -22.93 32.15
CA GLY A 122 6.14 -21.73 31.74
C GLY A 122 5.08 -22.01 30.67
N ASP A 123 3.95 -21.31 30.73
CA ASP A 123 2.95 -21.30 29.66
C ASP A 123 3.41 -20.40 28.51
N LYS A 124 3.67 -21.03 27.37
CA LYS A 124 4.24 -20.40 26.16
C LYS A 124 3.19 -19.94 25.16
N THR A 125 1.90 -20.11 25.44
CA THR A 125 0.81 -19.90 24.47
C THR A 125 0.86 -18.49 23.85
N GLU A 126 0.93 -17.45 24.68
CA GLU A 126 0.99 -16.05 24.22
C GLU A 126 2.29 -15.71 23.49
N LEU A 127 3.42 -16.28 23.92
CA LEU A 127 4.71 -16.11 23.25
C LEU A 127 4.68 -16.70 21.84
N ILE A 128 4.14 -17.91 21.69
CA ILE A 128 3.99 -18.59 20.40
C ILE A 128 3.07 -17.77 19.48
N ASN A 129 1.94 -17.28 20.00
CA ASN A 129 1.01 -16.44 19.24
C ASN A 129 1.68 -15.14 18.76
N LEU A 130 2.51 -14.51 19.59
CA LEU A 130 3.23 -13.29 19.19
C LEU A 130 4.30 -13.58 18.14
N VAL A 131 5.04 -14.69 18.28
CA VAL A 131 6.00 -15.16 17.27
C VAL A 131 5.32 -15.39 15.92
N GLU A 132 4.13 -15.99 15.90
CA GLU A 132 3.32 -16.19 14.69
C GLU A 132 2.87 -14.86 14.07
N GLN A 133 2.39 -13.91 14.88
CA GLN A 133 2.00 -12.58 14.40
C GLN A 133 3.17 -11.86 13.72
N VAL A 134 4.37 -11.91 14.30
CA VAL A 134 5.57 -11.28 13.74
C VAL A 134 5.96 -11.89 12.39
N LYS A 135 5.80 -13.21 12.21
CA LYS A 135 6.08 -13.88 10.93
C LYS A 135 5.19 -13.40 9.79
N ASN A 136 4.01 -12.88 10.10
CA ASN A 136 3.05 -12.37 9.11
C ASN A 136 3.30 -10.90 8.75
N LEU A 137 4.26 -10.22 9.40
CA LEU A 137 4.61 -8.84 9.07
C LEU A 137 5.51 -8.78 7.83
N ASN A 138 5.26 -7.78 6.99
CA ASN A 138 6.10 -7.49 5.83
C ASN A 138 7.26 -6.58 6.25
N SER A 139 8.46 -7.15 6.40
CA SER A 139 9.68 -6.41 6.77
C SER A 139 9.98 -5.17 5.92
N LYS A 140 9.52 -5.11 4.67
CA LYS A 140 9.76 -3.96 3.76
C LYS A 140 8.96 -2.72 4.12
N GLU A 141 7.92 -2.84 4.93
CA GLU A 141 7.11 -1.70 5.38
C GLU A 141 7.75 -0.95 6.54
N TYR A 142 8.85 -1.46 7.09
CA TYR A 142 9.49 -0.96 8.29
C TYR A 142 10.95 -0.57 8.05
N THR A 143 11.45 0.36 8.87
CA THR A 143 12.85 0.77 8.81
C THR A 143 13.76 -0.41 9.18
N ALA A 144 14.94 -0.48 8.55
CA ALA A 144 15.90 -1.55 8.80
C ALA A 144 16.30 -1.63 10.29
N ASP A 145 16.43 -0.48 10.96
CA ASP A 145 16.81 -0.40 12.37
C ASP A 145 15.72 -0.93 13.30
N SER A 146 14.46 -0.53 13.11
CA SER A 146 13.35 -1.02 13.94
C SER A 146 13.09 -2.51 13.69
N TRP A 147 13.17 -2.97 12.44
CA TRP A 147 13.07 -4.39 12.10
C TRP A 147 14.22 -5.21 12.69
N GLY A 148 15.44 -4.67 12.72
CA GLY A 148 16.60 -5.32 13.33
C GLY A 148 16.39 -5.65 14.82
N ARG A 149 15.68 -4.79 15.56
CA ARG A 149 15.32 -5.05 16.97
C ARG A 149 14.32 -6.21 17.09
N VAL A 150 13.35 -6.29 16.18
CA VAL A 150 12.39 -7.41 16.13
C VAL A 150 13.11 -8.72 15.84
N VAL A 151 14.05 -8.75 14.89
CA VAL A 151 14.83 -9.96 14.57
C VAL A 151 15.61 -10.46 15.79
N ALA A 152 16.26 -9.57 16.54
CA ALA A 152 16.99 -9.92 17.75
C ALA A 152 16.06 -10.51 18.83
N ALA A 153 14.97 -9.83 19.15
CA ALA A 153 14.01 -10.30 20.16
C ALA A 153 13.30 -11.60 19.73
N LEU A 154 13.03 -11.78 18.42
CA LEU A 154 12.44 -12.99 17.87
C LEU A 154 13.38 -14.20 18.02
N SER A 155 14.71 -13.99 17.94
CA SER A 155 15.69 -15.05 18.19
C SER A 155 15.66 -15.54 19.65
N GLU A 156 15.56 -14.62 20.60
CA GLU A 156 15.42 -14.93 22.03
C GLU A 156 14.10 -15.66 22.30
N ALA A 157 13.00 -15.14 21.77
CA ALA A 157 11.68 -15.76 21.87
C ALA A 157 11.66 -17.20 21.34
N ASN A 158 12.25 -17.46 20.16
CA ASN A 158 12.32 -18.81 19.61
C ASN A 158 13.16 -19.76 20.48
N SER A 159 14.24 -19.26 21.11
CA SER A 159 15.07 -20.05 22.02
C SER A 159 14.25 -20.52 23.22
N VAL A 160 13.52 -19.61 23.87
CA VAL A 160 12.63 -19.93 25.00
C VAL A 160 11.46 -20.83 24.57
N VAL A 161 10.90 -20.63 23.38
CA VAL A 161 9.86 -21.52 22.83
C VAL A 161 10.37 -22.96 22.69
N SER A 162 11.60 -23.14 22.22
CA SER A 162 12.23 -24.46 22.04
C SER A 162 12.71 -25.13 23.33
N ASP A 163 12.91 -24.38 24.42
CA ASP A 163 13.41 -24.92 25.69
C ASP A 163 12.29 -25.57 26.51
N GLU A 164 12.20 -26.90 26.51
CA GLU A 164 11.20 -27.65 27.27
C GLU A 164 11.22 -27.39 28.80
N ASN A 165 12.32 -26.86 29.34
CA ASN A 165 12.48 -26.54 30.75
C ASN A 165 12.31 -25.05 31.08
N ALA A 166 11.92 -24.22 30.10
CA ALA A 166 11.72 -22.79 30.31
C ALA A 166 10.71 -22.53 31.44
N LEU A 167 11.10 -21.69 32.38
CA LEU A 167 10.28 -21.25 33.50
C LEU A 167 9.41 -20.05 33.09
N GLN A 168 8.34 -19.80 33.84
CA GLN A 168 7.40 -18.71 33.51
C GLN A 168 8.07 -17.33 33.45
N ASN A 169 9.09 -17.05 34.26
CA ASN A 169 9.82 -15.79 34.20
C ASN A 169 10.56 -15.61 32.86
N GLU A 170 11.19 -16.67 32.34
CA GLU A 170 11.90 -16.64 31.06
C GLU A 170 10.92 -16.44 29.90
N VAL A 171 9.76 -17.09 29.96
CA VAL A 171 8.67 -16.88 28.99
C VAL A 171 8.17 -15.44 29.02
N ASN A 172 7.94 -14.88 30.21
CA ASN A 172 7.48 -13.50 30.36
C ASN A 172 8.52 -12.48 29.87
N GLU A 173 9.80 -12.69 30.17
CA GLU A 173 10.90 -11.84 29.71
C GLU A 173 10.99 -11.85 28.18
N ALA A 174 10.98 -13.03 27.56
CA ALA A 174 11.00 -13.17 26.11
C ALA A 174 9.77 -12.54 25.43
N TYR A 175 8.57 -12.74 26.00
CA TYR A 175 7.34 -12.13 25.51
C TYR A 175 7.42 -10.61 25.57
N ASN A 176 7.83 -10.03 26.70
CA ASN A 176 7.92 -8.58 26.86
C ASN A 176 8.98 -7.96 25.95
N SER A 177 10.11 -8.65 25.75
CA SER A 177 11.17 -8.24 24.81
C SER A 177 10.63 -8.16 23.38
N LEU A 178 10.00 -9.23 22.90
CA LEU A 178 9.41 -9.28 21.56
C LEU A 178 8.27 -8.27 21.39
N LYS A 179 7.37 -8.19 22.37
CA LYS A 179 6.24 -7.24 22.39
C LYS A 179 6.74 -5.81 22.27
N THR A 180 7.77 -5.44 23.02
CA THR A 180 8.37 -4.09 22.98
C THR A 180 8.99 -3.79 21.63
N ALA A 181 9.71 -4.76 21.05
CA ALA A 181 10.31 -4.59 19.73
C ALA A 181 9.23 -4.39 18.63
N VAL A 182 8.13 -5.13 18.71
CA VAL A 182 6.99 -5.00 17.79
C VAL A 182 6.25 -3.67 17.98
N ASP A 183 5.97 -3.28 19.23
CA ASP A 183 5.28 -2.02 19.56
C ASP A 183 6.09 -0.77 19.14
N THR A 184 7.41 -0.91 18.99
CA THR A 184 8.33 0.17 18.59
C THR A 184 8.78 0.07 17.13
N LEU A 185 8.05 -0.70 16.31
CA LEU A 185 8.26 -0.73 14.87
C LEU A 185 8.02 0.64 14.25
N GLU A 186 8.97 1.08 13.43
CA GLU A 186 8.92 2.34 12.70
C GLU A 186 8.66 2.02 11.24
N LYS A 187 7.58 2.55 10.66
CA LYS A 187 7.32 2.38 9.24
C LYS A 187 8.35 3.15 8.41
N VAL A 188 8.64 2.64 7.22
CA VAL A 188 9.36 3.44 6.22
C VAL A 188 8.45 4.60 5.85
N GLU A 189 8.77 5.80 6.34
CA GLU A 189 8.06 7.01 5.92
C GLU A 189 8.26 7.20 4.42
N ASP A 190 7.14 7.33 3.70
CA ASP A 190 7.13 7.70 2.29
C ASP A 190 7.47 9.19 2.17
N THR A 191 8.72 9.52 2.47
CA THR A 191 9.30 10.86 2.36
C THR A 191 9.33 11.38 0.92
N ASN A 192 8.87 10.58 -0.04
CA ASN A 192 8.77 10.90 -1.45
C ASN A 192 7.34 11.23 -1.91
N LYS A 193 6.39 11.54 -1.01
CA LYS A 193 5.16 12.22 -1.45
C LYS A 193 5.50 13.63 -1.95
N VAL A 194 5.82 13.68 -3.22
CA VAL A 194 6.07 14.90 -3.99
C VAL A 194 4.79 15.70 -4.09
N ASP A 195 4.91 17.02 -3.94
CA ASP A 195 3.76 17.91 -4.08
C ASP A 195 3.31 17.94 -5.55
N LYS A 196 2.06 17.55 -5.79
CA LYS A 196 1.44 17.52 -7.12
C LYS A 196 0.41 18.63 -7.34
N SER A 197 0.27 19.56 -6.37
CA SER A 197 -0.73 20.63 -6.39
C SER A 197 -0.71 21.42 -7.70
N LYS A 198 0.47 21.87 -8.14
CA LYS A 198 0.64 22.63 -9.39
C LYS A 198 0.23 21.85 -10.64
N LEU A 199 0.52 20.56 -10.69
CA LEU A 199 0.11 19.70 -11.81
C LEU A 199 -1.41 19.53 -11.82
N GLN A 200 -2.02 19.33 -10.66
CA GLN A 200 -3.48 19.23 -10.51
C GLN A 200 -4.17 20.54 -10.91
N GLU A 201 -3.65 21.69 -10.48
CA GLU A 201 -4.17 23.01 -10.86
C GLU A 201 -4.12 23.22 -12.37
N LEU A 202 -3.02 22.83 -13.02
CA LEU A 202 -2.89 22.92 -14.48
C LEU A 202 -3.90 22.01 -15.20
N VAL A 203 -4.08 20.77 -14.74
CA VAL A 203 -5.11 19.86 -15.26
C VAL A 203 -6.50 20.49 -15.15
N ASN A 204 -6.87 20.99 -13.97
CA ASN A 204 -8.18 21.61 -13.74
C ASN A 204 -8.40 22.86 -14.60
N SER A 205 -7.34 23.62 -14.92
CA SER A 205 -7.45 24.81 -15.77
C SER A 205 -7.91 24.51 -17.20
N THR A 206 -7.87 23.24 -17.61
CA THR A 206 -8.22 22.79 -18.96
C THR A 206 -9.66 22.29 -19.08
N ASP A 207 -10.40 22.16 -17.98
CA ASP A 207 -11.74 21.54 -17.94
C ASP A 207 -12.78 22.23 -18.84
N ASN A 208 -12.58 23.52 -19.16
CA ASN A 208 -13.50 24.32 -19.97
C ASN A 208 -13.10 24.39 -21.45
N LEU A 209 -12.00 23.77 -21.86
CA LEU A 209 -11.58 23.73 -23.26
C LEU A 209 -12.51 22.80 -24.04
N LYS A 210 -13.01 23.25 -25.19
CA LYS A 210 -13.86 22.46 -26.08
C LYS A 210 -13.07 22.05 -27.30
N LYS A 211 -13.12 20.76 -27.62
CA LYS A 211 -12.42 20.17 -28.77
C LYS A 211 -12.68 20.91 -30.09
N ASP A 212 -13.92 21.32 -30.31
CA ASP A 212 -14.36 21.95 -31.57
C ASP A 212 -13.78 23.37 -31.76
N ASP A 213 -13.28 24.00 -30.70
CA ASP A 213 -12.66 25.33 -30.79
C ASP A 213 -11.22 25.27 -31.35
N TYR A 214 -10.63 24.08 -31.47
CA TYR A 214 -9.21 23.86 -31.79
C TYR A 214 -9.00 22.93 -32.97
N THR A 215 -7.87 23.09 -33.66
CA THR A 215 -7.47 22.20 -34.76
C THR A 215 -7.27 20.77 -34.25
N SER A 216 -7.62 19.78 -35.07
CA SER A 216 -7.50 18.36 -34.71
C SER A 216 -6.09 17.97 -34.26
N ASP A 217 -5.07 18.49 -34.95
CA ASP A 217 -3.66 18.21 -34.68
C ASP A 217 -3.18 18.80 -33.34
N SER A 218 -3.59 20.03 -33.01
CA SER A 218 -3.20 20.66 -31.75
C SER A 218 -3.94 20.03 -30.56
N TRP A 219 -5.22 19.70 -30.75
CA TRP A 219 -6.03 19.02 -29.74
C TRP A 219 -5.52 17.62 -29.41
N SER A 220 -5.12 16.83 -30.41
CA SER A 220 -4.61 15.47 -30.19
C SER A 220 -3.34 15.46 -29.32
N LYS A 221 -2.43 16.41 -29.53
CA LYS A 221 -1.21 16.57 -28.70
C LYS A 221 -1.54 16.99 -27.27
N PHE A 222 -2.56 17.84 -27.10
CA PHE A 222 -3.08 18.23 -25.80
C PHE A 222 -3.70 17.05 -25.03
N GLU A 223 -4.57 16.26 -25.67
CA GLU A 223 -5.18 15.06 -25.06
C GLU A 223 -4.11 14.04 -24.61
N GLU A 224 -3.06 13.83 -25.40
CA GLU A 224 -1.95 12.94 -25.04
C GLU A 224 -1.25 13.44 -23.76
N ALA A 225 -0.88 14.72 -23.72
CA ALA A 225 -0.20 15.32 -22.57
C ALA A 225 -1.07 15.32 -21.31
N LEU A 226 -2.38 15.59 -21.45
CA LEU A 226 -3.35 15.52 -20.35
C LEU A 226 -3.48 14.10 -19.80
N GLY A 227 -3.50 13.09 -20.67
CA GLY A 227 -3.50 11.69 -20.28
C GLY A 227 -2.26 11.28 -19.48
N GLU A 228 -1.08 11.76 -19.86
CA GLU A 228 0.15 11.53 -19.11
C GLU A 228 0.17 12.24 -17.76
N ALA A 229 -0.28 13.50 -17.70
CA ALA A 229 -0.43 14.25 -16.45
C ALA A 229 -1.32 13.52 -15.44
N ASN A 230 -2.46 13.01 -15.89
CA ASN A 230 -3.39 12.25 -15.05
C ASN A 230 -2.78 10.92 -14.55
N LYS A 231 -1.98 10.23 -15.37
CA LYS A 231 -1.23 9.02 -14.93
C LYS A 231 -0.23 9.35 -13.82
N VAL A 232 0.49 10.46 -13.94
CA VAL A 232 1.45 10.90 -12.91
C VAL A 232 0.74 11.34 -11.63
N LEU A 233 -0.40 12.03 -11.73
CA LEU A 233 -1.23 12.38 -10.57
C LEU A 233 -1.69 11.13 -9.80
N ALA A 234 -2.15 10.09 -10.51
CA ALA A 234 -2.62 8.83 -9.94
C ALA A 234 -1.51 7.93 -9.36
N ASN A 235 -0.25 8.09 -9.79
CA ASN A 235 0.87 7.28 -9.30
C ASN A 235 1.36 7.73 -7.92
N GLU A 236 1.02 7.01 -6.85
CA GLU A 236 1.43 7.35 -5.47
C GLU A 236 2.95 7.43 -5.27
N SER A 237 3.72 6.70 -6.08
CA SER A 237 5.20 6.66 -6.02
C SER A 237 5.87 7.53 -7.10
N ALA A 238 5.15 8.49 -7.70
CA ALA A 238 5.74 9.40 -8.67
C ALA A 238 6.91 10.20 -8.06
N THR A 239 7.99 10.38 -8.81
CA THR A 239 9.12 11.22 -8.39
C THR A 239 8.89 12.69 -8.77
N GLN A 240 9.63 13.62 -8.16
CA GLN A 240 9.48 15.06 -8.44
C GLN A 240 9.78 15.34 -9.92
N ALA A 241 10.80 14.68 -10.47
CA ALA A 241 11.14 14.78 -11.89
C ALA A 241 10.00 14.31 -12.80
N GLN A 242 9.24 13.28 -12.41
CA GLN A 242 8.07 12.83 -13.18
C GLN A 242 6.92 13.85 -13.11
N VAL A 243 6.69 14.46 -11.95
CA VAL A 243 5.68 15.52 -11.77
C VAL A 243 6.06 16.75 -12.60
N ASP A 244 7.30 17.20 -12.53
CA ASP A 244 7.80 18.36 -13.27
C ASP A 244 7.75 18.12 -14.79
N ALA A 245 8.13 16.92 -15.25
CA ALA A 245 8.08 16.55 -16.66
C ALA A 245 6.63 16.55 -17.19
N ALA A 246 5.70 15.97 -16.43
CA ALA A 246 4.28 15.96 -16.80
C ALA A 246 3.68 17.38 -16.83
N TYR A 247 4.04 18.22 -15.85
CA TYR A 247 3.63 19.62 -15.82
C TYR A 247 4.09 20.36 -17.07
N ASN A 248 5.38 20.29 -17.39
CA ASN A 248 5.95 20.98 -18.55
C ASN A 248 5.34 20.48 -19.87
N LYS A 249 5.13 19.16 -20.01
CA LYS A 249 4.53 18.58 -21.22
C LYS A 249 3.09 19.06 -21.41
N LEU A 250 2.28 19.07 -20.35
CA LEU A 250 0.91 19.58 -20.40
C LEU A 250 0.88 21.09 -20.68
N TYR A 251 1.73 21.86 -20.00
CA TYR A 251 1.83 23.30 -20.19
C TYR A 251 2.20 23.65 -21.64
N ASP A 252 3.21 23.00 -22.20
CA ASP A 252 3.64 23.18 -23.59
C ASP A 252 2.53 22.81 -24.58
N ALA A 253 1.75 21.77 -24.30
CA ALA A 253 0.65 21.37 -25.17
C ALA A 253 -0.49 22.40 -25.14
N ILE A 254 -0.81 22.95 -23.97
CA ILE A 254 -1.78 24.05 -23.81
C ILE A 254 -1.32 25.29 -24.60
N GLN A 255 -0.04 25.68 -24.52
CA GLN A 255 0.50 26.83 -25.26
C GLN A 255 0.50 26.63 -26.79
N LYS A 256 0.48 25.37 -27.24
CA LYS A 256 0.46 25.00 -28.68
C LYS A 256 -0.94 24.67 -29.20
N LEU A 257 -1.98 24.87 -28.39
CA LEU A 257 -3.35 24.80 -28.86
C LEU A 257 -3.58 25.89 -29.91
N GLU A 258 -4.04 25.47 -31.08
CA GLU A 258 -4.31 26.33 -32.22
C GLU A 258 -5.81 26.34 -32.44
N LYS A 259 -6.42 27.53 -32.36
CA LYS A 259 -7.85 27.66 -32.59
C LYS A 259 -8.17 27.39 -34.06
N VAL A 260 -9.35 26.85 -34.32
CA VAL A 260 -9.90 26.88 -35.67
C VAL A 260 -10.14 28.36 -35.99
N GLU A 261 -9.39 28.91 -36.95
CA GLU A 261 -9.57 30.30 -37.40
C GLU A 261 -10.98 30.44 -38.00
N ASP A 262 -11.77 31.36 -37.45
CA ASP A 262 -13.09 31.73 -37.92
C ASP A 262 -12.94 32.67 -39.14
N THR A 263 -12.27 32.20 -40.19
CA THR A 263 -11.98 33.02 -41.40
C THR A 263 -13.20 33.22 -42.31
N ASN A 264 -14.38 32.67 -41.97
CA ASN A 264 -15.57 32.67 -42.83
C ASN A 264 -16.82 33.25 -42.15
N LYS A 265 -16.71 34.27 -41.28
CA LYS A 265 -17.84 35.20 -41.15
C LYS A 265 -17.80 36.22 -42.30
N VAL A 266 -18.17 35.74 -43.48
CA VAL A 266 -18.50 36.60 -44.62
C VAL A 266 -19.66 37.51 -44.24
N ASP A 267 -19.59 38.78 -44.64
CA ASP A 267 -20.64 39.76 -44.33
C ASP A 267 -21.80 39.60 -45.30
N LYS A 268 -22.92 39.05 -44.81
CA LYS A 268 -24.14 38.78 -45.57
C LYS A 268 -25.22 39.86 -45.42
N SER A 269 -24.97 40.88 -44.59
CA SER A 269 -25.98 41.84 -44.16
C SER A 269 -26.68 42.56 -45.32
N LYS A 270 -25.92 42.95 -46.35
CA LYS A 270 -26.48 43.63 -47.54
C LYS A 270 -27.33 42.73 -48.42
N LEU A 271 -26.99 41.45 -48.51
CA LEU A 271 -27.77 40.46 -49.26
C LEU A 271 -29.07 40.15 -48.53
N GLU A 272 -29.02 40.00 -47.20
CA GLU A 272 -30.21 39.84 -46.34
C GLU A 272 -31.17 41.04 -46.49
N GLU A 273 -30.66 42.27 -46.38
CA GLU A 273 -31.47 43.48 -46.52
C GLU A 273 -32.16 43.58 -47.90
N LEU A 274 -31.46 43.18 -48.97
CA LEU A 274 -32.01 43.21 -50.32
C LEU A 274 -33.09 42.14 -50.52
N VAL A 275 -32.88 40.93 -49.99
CA VAL A 275 -33.88 39.85 -49.98
C VAL A 275 -35.15 40.31 -49.26
N ASP A 276 -35.02 40.89 -48.07
CA ASP A 276 -36.15 41.39 -47.28
C ASP A 276 -36.93 42.48 -48.04
N SER A 277 -36.23 43.40 -48.71
CA SER A 277 -36.88 44.47 -49.49
C SER A 277 -37.71 43.97 -50.67
N ILE A 278 -37.32 42.83 -51.27
CA ILE A 278 -38.04 42.22 -52.40
C ILE A 278 -39.30 41.50 -51.90
N GLU A 279 -39.28 40.93 -50.70
CA GLU A 279 -40.46 40.29 -50.10
C GLU A 279 -41.59 41.30 -49.80
N GLU A 280 -41.29 42.59 -49.72
CA GLU A 280 -42.28 43.66 -49.57
C GLU A 280 -42.94 44.09 -50.90
N LEU A 281 -42.42 43.65 -52.05
CA LEU A 281 -42.96 43.99 -53.37
C LEU A 281 -44.21 43.16 -53.70
N ASN A 282 -45.16 43.79 -54.40
CA ASN A 282 -46.34 43.10 -54.90
C ASN A 282 -46.12 42.62 -56.35
N LYS A 283 -46.16 41.30 -56.55
CA LYS A 283 -46.02 40.64 -57.86
C LYS A 283 -46.91 41.26 -58.94
N ASP A 284 -48.14 41.63 -58.59
CA ASP A 284 -49.15 42.14 -59.55
C ASP A 284 -48.82 43.54 -60.11
N ASP A 285 -47.83 44.23 -59.54
CA ASP A 285 -47.41 45.55 -60.01
C ASP A 285 -46.37 45.48 -61.14
N TYR A 286 -45.89 44.28 -61.49
CA TYR A 286 -44.83 44.07 -62.48
C TYR A 286 -45.22 43.06 -63.57
N THR A 287 -44.56 43.14 -64.72
CA THR A 287 -44.77 42.18 -65.82
C THR A 287 -44.31 40.79 -65.41
N GLU A 288 -45.05 39.77 -65.85
CA GLU A 288 -44.78 38.36 -65.53
C GLU A 288 -43.36 37.94 -65.94
N ASP A 289 -42.88 38.40 -67.09
CA ASP A 289 -41.55 38.07 -67.63
C ASP A 289 -40.40 38.61 -66.76
N THR A 290 -40.51 39.83 -66.24
CA THR A 290 -39.47 40.42 -65.38
C THR A 290 -39.54 39.91 -63.96
N TRP A 291 -40.76 39.62 -63.47
CA TRP A 291 -40.95 39.06 -62.14
C TRP A 291 -40.44 37.62 -62.01
N ASN A 292 -40.68 36.77 -63.01
CA ASN A 292 -40.18 35.39 -62.99
C ASN A 292 -38.64 35.34 -62.94
N LYS A 293 -37.95 36.26 -63.63
CA LYS A 293 -36.48 36.38 -63.56
C LYS A 293 -36.00 36.82 -62.17
N LEU A 294 -36.74 37.70 -61.49
CA LEU A 294 -36.43 38.10 -60.12
C LEU A 294 -36.61 36.94 -59.13
N GLU A 295 -37.70 36.17 -59.23
CA GLU A 295 -37.94 34.99 -58.40
C GLU A 295 -36.81 33.96 -58.52
N GLU A 296 -36.34 33.68 -59.74
CA GLU A 296 -35.24 32.73 -59.98
C GLU A 296 -33.94 33.17 -59.28
N VAL A 297 -33.60 34.46 -59.34
CA VAL A 297 -32.37 34.99 -58.72
C VAL A 297 -32.51 35.13 -57.20
N LEU A 298 -33.71 35.44 -56.69
CA LEU A 298 -34.02 35.51 -55.25
C LEU A 298 -33.81 34.16 -54.56
N GLU A 299 -34.24 33.07 -55.19
CA GLU A 299 -34.02 31.71 -54.67
C GLU A 299 -32.53 31.36 -54.59
N GLU A 300 -31.73 31.78 -55.57
CA GLU A 300 -30.27 31.55 -55.54
C GLU A 300 -29.57 32.39 -54.46
N ALA A 301 -29.99 33.64 -54.30
CA ALA A 301 -29.52 34.50 -53.22
C ALA A 301 -29.83 33.92 -51.82
N LYS A 302 -31.02 33.34 -51.62
CA LYS A 302 -31.40 32.68 -50.35
C LYS A 302 -30.53 31.46 -50.06
N LYS A 303 -30.16 30.66 -51.07
CA LYS A 303 -29.22 29.54 -50.88
C LYS A 303 -27.85 30.00 -50.41
N VAL A 304 -27.34 31.11 -50.99
CA VAL A 304 -26.06 31.72 -50.58
C VAL A 304 -26.14 32.26 -49.14
N LEU A 305 -27.30 32.77 -48.71
CA LEU A 305 -27.52 33.18 -47.31
C LEU A 305 -27.47 31.99 -46.33
N GLU A 306 -28.06 30.86 -46.71
CA GLU A 306 -28.10 29.64 -45.88
C GLU A 306 -26.78 28.86 -45.85
N ASP A 307 -25.90 29.05 -46.83
CA ASP A 307 -24.62 28.36 -46.92
C ASP A 307 -23.59 28.88 -45.90
N LYS A 308 -23.17 28.01 -44.97
CA LYS A 308 -22.21 28.34 -43.91
C LYS A 308 -20.77 28.48 -44.42
N ASP A 309 -20.50 27.97 -45.61
CA ASP A 309 -19.18 27.96 -46.24
C ASP A 309 -19.06 28.98 -47.38
N ALA A 310 -20.13 29.75 -47.66
CA ALA A 310 -20.13 30.79 -48.68
C ALA A 310 -18.94 31.76 -48.51
N THR A 311 -18.30 32.07 -49.62
CA THR A 311 -17.22 33.04 -49.72
C THR A 311 -17.76 34.46 -49.89
N GLN A 312 -16.97 35.49 -49.57
CA GLN A 312 -17.41 36.88 -49.77
C GLN A 312 -17.68 37.18 -51.25
N GLU A 313 -16.94 36.53 -52.16
CA GLU A 313 -17.15 36.63 -53.60
C GLU A 313 -18.51 36.07 -54.02
N GLU A 314 -18.92 34.91 -53.49
CA GLU A 314 -20.25 34.33 -53.74
C GLU A 314 -21.38 35.19 -53.16
N VAL A 315 -21.18 35.79 -51.97
CA VAL A 315 -22.14 36.72 -51.36
C VAL A 315 -22.27 38.01 -52.18
N ASP A 316 -21.15 38.57 -52.64
CA ASP A 316 -21.12 39.78 -53.46
C ASP A 316 -21.74 39.54 -54.85
N GLU A 317 -21.47 38.38 -55.47
CA GLU A 317 -22.07 37.96 -56.74
C GLU A 317 -23.58 37.79 -56.62
N ALA A 318 -24.05 37.09 -55.58
CA ALA A 318 -25.48 36.93 -55.31
C ALA A 318 -26.18 38.27 -55.08
N TYR A 319 -25.55 39.19 -54.36
CA TYR A 319 -26.06 40.56 -54.16
C TYR A 319 -26.20 41.33 -55.47
N ASN A 320 -25.16 41.32 -56.32
CA ASN A 320 -25.21 42.05 -57.59
C ASN A 320 -26.25 41.46 -58.55
N ASN A 321 -26.32 40.13 -58.66
CA ASN A 321 -27.31 39.46 -59.49
C ASN A 321 -28.74 39.79 -59.04
N LEU A 322 -29.00 39.73 -57.73
CA LEU A 322 -30.30 40.04 -57.16
C LEU A 322 -30.69 41.51 -57.37
N LYS A 323 -29.71 42.41 -57.23
CA LYS A 323 -29.89 43.85 -57.47
C LYS A 323 -30.20 44.15 -58.94
N ASP A 324 -29.48 43.55 -59.87
CA ASP A 324 -29.70 43.75 -61.31
C ASP A 324 -31.08 43.22 -61.73
N ALA A 325 -31.51 42.09 -61.17
CA ALA A 325 -32.84 41.55 -61.41
C ALA A 325 -33.94 42.48 -60.86
N LEU A 326 -33.72 43.10 -59.70
CA LEU A 326 -34.61 44.09 -59.11
C LEU A 326 -34.71 45.37 -59.95
N GLU A 327 -33.59 45.91 -60.43
CA GLU A 327 -33.54 47.08 -61.33
C GLU A 327 -34.14 46.79 -62.72
N GLY A 328 -34.18 45.52 -63.11
CA GLY A 328 -34.78 45.04 -64.37
C GLY A 328 -36.29 44.81 -64.35
N LEU A 329 -36.97 45.06 -63.22
CA LEU A 329 -38.42 44.97 -63.14
C LEU A 329 -39.11 46.02 -64.02
N VAL A 330 -40.14 45.59 -64.77
CA VAL A 330 -41.00 46.47 -65.58
C VAL A 330 -42.39 46.47 -64.97
N GLU A 331 -42.98 47.65 -64.75
CA GLU A 331 -44.33 47.79 -64.19
C GLU A 331 -45.38 47.17 -65.13
N ALA A 332 -46.38 46.50 -64.56
CA ALA A 332 -47.51 45.98 -65.32
C ALA A 332 -48.39 47.14 -65.82
N ASP A 333 -48.58 47.23 -67.14
CA ASP A 333 -49.44 48.25 -67.76
C ASP A 333 -50.88 48.12 -67.23
N LYS A 334 -51.33 49.15 -66.51
CA LYS A 334 -52.73 49.31 -66.06
C LYS A 334 -53.42 50.32 -66.97
N ASP A 335 -53.76 49.90 -68.19
CA ASP A 335 -54.99 50.24 -68.95
C ASP A 335 -54.89 49.75 -70.41
N GLY A 336 -56.02 49.24 -70.93
CA GLY A 336 -56.11 48.52 -72.22
C GLY A 336 -56.48 49.33 -73.47
N ASP A 337 -56.51 48.57 -74.57
CA ASP A 337 -57.09 48.83 -75.91
C ASP A 337 -56.40 49.82 -76.88
N GLY A 338 -55.96 49.30 -78.04
CA GLY A 338 -56.04 50.05 -79.32
C GLY A 338 -54.88 49.95 -80.32
N ASN A 339 -54.89 48.90 -81.16
CA ASN A 339 -54.53 48.82 -82.59
C ASN A 339 -53.77 50.00 -83.28
N GLY A 340 -52.69 49.70 -84.02
CA GLY A 340 -52.17 50.61 -85.07
C GLY A 340 -50.78 50.32 -85.65
N ASP A 341 -50.75 49.54 -86.73
CA ASP A 341 -49.85 49.59 -87.90
C ASP A 341 -48.90 50.81 -88.05
N GLY A 342 -47.63 50.56 -88.39
CA GLY A 342 -46.83 51.54 -89.13
C GLY A 342 -45.36 51.16 -89.35
N SER A 343 -45.03 50.65 -90.54
CA SER A 343 -43.65 50.51 -91.06
C SER A 343 -42.91 51.85 -91.14
N GLY A 344 -41.59 51.85 -90.98
CA GLY A 344 -40.76 53.03 -91.23
C GLY A 344 -39.25 52.78 -91.12
N ASP A 345 -38.62 52.55 -92.27
CA ASP A 345 -37.18 52.49 -92.50
C ASP A 345 -36.41 53.76 -92.10
N GLY A 346 -35.13 53.58 -91.75
CA GLY A 346 -34.06 54.47 -92.26
C GLY A 346 -33.13 55.14 -91.25
N ASN A 347 -31.83 54.76 -91.35
CA ASN A 347 -30.57 55.52 -91.23
C ASN A 347 -30.35 56.48 -90.02
N GLY A 348 -29.18 56.60 -89.40
CA GLY A 348 -27.80 56.23 -89.74
C GLY A 348 -26.83 57.12 -88.90
N ASP A 349 -25.53 56.81 -89.00
CA ASP A 349 -24.33 57.54 -88.50
C ASP A 349 -24.00 57.35 -87.00
N GLY A 350 -22.79 57.03 -86.54
CA GLY A 350 -21.46 56.89 -87.16
C GLY A 350 -20.34 57.10 -86.10
N ASN A 351 -19.18 56.46 -86.34
CA ASN A 351 -17.86 56.52 -85.64
C ASN A 351 -17.68 55.64 -84.39
N GLY A 352 -16.72 54.71 -84.31
CA GLY A 352 -15.28 54.73 -84.69
C GLY A 352 -14.48 54.98 -83.40
N ASP A 353 -13.44 54.27 -82.94
CA ASP A 353 -12.38 53.40 -83.47
C ASP A 353 -11.94 52.49 -82.29
N GLY A 354 -11.31 51.31 -82.37
CA GLY A 354 -10.13 50.92 -83.13
C GLY A 354 -9.21 50.03 -82.26
N ASN A 355 -9.06 48.76 -82.68
CA ASN A 355 -7.90 47.85 -82.64
C ASN A 355 -6.98 47.62 -81.42
N GLY A 356 -6.60 46.34 -81.27
CA GLY A 356 -5.30 45.93 -80.69
C GLY A 356 -5.11 44.42 -80.48
N ASP A 357 -4.90 43.66 -81.55
CA ASP A 357 -4.40 42.27 -81.54
C ASP A 357 -2.98 42.15 -80.92
N GLY A 358 -2.63 40.97 -80.38
CA GLY A 358 -1.21 40.57 -80.38
C GLY A 358 -0.70 39.62 -79.30
N ASN A 359 -0.92 38.32 -79.55
CA ASN A 359 -0.08 37.13 -79.29
C ASN A 359 1.37 37.31 -78.75
N GLY A 360 1.84 36.37 -77.90
CA GLY A 360 3.26 36.23 -77.56
C GLY A 360 3.62 35.05 -76.64
N SER A 361 4.23 34.03 -77.22
CA SER A 361 4.72 32.78 -76.59
C SER A 361 6.10 32.91 -75.90
N GLY A 362 6.41 32.00 -74.97
CA GLY A 362 7.76 31.37 -74.91
C GLY A 362 8.59 31.49 -73.63
N ASN A 363 8.59 30.41 -72.83
CA ASN A 363 9.72 29.56 -72.41
C ASN A 363 10.98 30.10 -71.65
N GLY A 364 11.43 29.31 -70.66
CA GLY A 364 12.77 29.33 -70.04
C GLY A 364 12.74 28.78 -68.59
N SER A 365 12.95 27.49 -68.32
CA SER A 365 14.20 26.71 -68.26
C SER A 365 15.12 27.01 -67.06
N GLY A 366 15.28 26.02 -66.17
CA GLY A 366 16.62 25.52 -65.83
C GLY A 366 17.14 25.63 -64.39
N ASN A 367 17.46 24.45 -63.83
CA ASN A 367 18.54 24.12 -62.88
C ASN A 367 18.36 24.47 -61.39
N GLY A 368 18.68 23.63 -60.40
CA GLY A 368 19.35 22.32 -60.38
C GLY A 368 20.28 22.20 -59.16
N ASN A 369 20.37 20.98 -58.60
CA ASN A 369 21.35 20.47 -57.62
C ASN A 369 21.19 20.89 -56.13
N GLY A 370 21.40 20.00 -55.14
CA GLY A 370 22.03 18.69 -55.19
C GLY A 370 21.88 17.87 -53.90
N ASN A 371 22.29 16.62 -54.08
CA ASN A 371 22.11 15.42 -53.29
C ASN A 371 23.08 15.34 -52.08
N ASN A 372 22.75 14.55 -51.04
CA ASN A 372 23.42 13.29 -50.70
C ASN A 372 23.58 12.97 -49.17
N THR A 373 23.27 11.71 -48.85
CA THR A 373 23.92 10.78 -47.88
C THR A 373 23.86 11.00 -46.35
N GLY A 374 23.06 10.16 -45.69
CA GLY A 374 23.49 8.91 -45.03
C GLY A 374 24.41 8.99 -43.80
N GLY A 375 23.97 8.45 -42.65
CA GLY A 375 24.88 8.15 -41.53
C GLY A 375 24.25 7.88 -40.17
N ASN A 376 23.76 6.66 -39.96
CA ASN A 376 23.98 5.79 -38.79
C ASN A 376 24.37 6.45 -37.43
N LYS A 377 23.51 6.34 -36.40
CA LYS A 377 23.90 6.00 -35.01
C LYS A 377 22.68 5.83 -34.09
N LEU A 378 22.44 4.58 -33.68
CA LEU A 378 21.71 4.21 -32.47
C LEU A 378 22.73 4.03 -31.32
N PRO A 379 22.39 4.32 -30.06
CA PRO A 379 23.26 4.04 -28.92
C PRO A 379 23.23 2.57 -28.50
N GLN A 380 24.42 2.05 -28.16
CA GLN A 380 24.68 0.69 -27.71
C GLN A 380 24.96 0.66 -26.19
N THR A 381 24.18 -0.16 -25.49
CA THR A 381 24.42 -1.01 -24.29
C THR A 381 25.25 -0.52 -23.11
N GLY A 382 24.76 -0.83 -21.90
CA GLY A 382 25.60 -1.02 -20.73
C GLY A 382 24.80 -1.36 -19.48
N GLY A 383 24.37 -2.62 -19.37
CA GLY A 383 23.85 -3.16 -18.11
C GLY A 383 24.98 -3.50 -17.14
N THR A 384 24.73 -3.33 -15.86
CA THR A 384 25.31 -4.15 -14.78
C THR A 384 24.23 -4.44 -13.75
N SER A 385 23.59 -5.59 -13.92
CA SER A 385 22.94 -6.30 -12.83
C SER A 385 24.03 -7.00 -12.02
N ALA A 386 24.21 -6.57 -10.76
CA ALA A 386 24.97 -7.31 -9.77
C ALA A 386 23.97 -8.10 -8.91
N VAL A 387 23.90 -9.40 -9.18
CA VAL A 387 23.44 -10.42 -8.24
C VAL A 387 24.69 -10.91 -7.48
N ALA A 388 24.64 -10.95 -6.14
CA ALA A 388 25.33 -11.91 -5.25
C ALA A 388 25.34 -11.33 -3.82
N VAL A 389 24.57 -11.86 -2.87
CA VAL A 389 24.81 -13.08 -2.08
C VAL A 389 25.88 -12.91 -0.99
N GLY A 390 25.44 -13.11 0.25
CA GLY A 390 26.25 -13.63 1.35
C GLY A 390 26.82 -12.59 2.32
N LEU A 391 26.96 -12.83 3.61
CA LEU A 391 26.79 -13.98 4.49
C LEU A 391 26.87 -13.39 5.92
N PHE A 392 26.13 -13.98 6.85
CA PHE A 392 26.51 -14.24 8.25
C PHE A 392 27.37 -13.25 9.04
N GLY A 393 26.80 -12.80 10.16
CA GLY A 393 27.28 -13.24 11.46
C GLY A 393 28.55 -12.59 11.99
N THR A 394 28.38 -11.61 12.88
CA THR A 394 29.25 -11.47 14.06
C THR A 394 28.39 -11.14 15.28
N ILE A 395 28.07 -12.19 16.01
CA ILE A 395 27.79 -12.14 17.44
C ILE A 395 29.02 -11.52 18.11
N ILE A 396 28.87 -10.39 18.79
CA ILE A 396 29.78 -10.01 19.87
C ILE A 396 28.96 -9.91 21.14
N ALA A 397 29.17 -10.91 21.98
CA ALA A 397 28.79 -10.92 23.37
C ALA A 397 29.53 -9.82 24.13
N THR A 398 28.78 -8.95 24.81
CA THR A 398 29.24 -8.31 26.05
C THR A 398 28.07 -8.25 27.02
N VAL A 399 27.89 -9.36 27.75
CA VAL A 399 27.39 -9.33 29.12
C VAL A 399 28.46 -8.63 29.95
N GLY A 400 28.10 -7.58 30.70
CA GLY A 400 29.03 -6.94 31.62
C GLY A 400 28.46 -5.74 32.39
N ALA A 401 28.13 -6.01 33.66
CA ALA A 401 28.16 -5.10 34.81
C ALA A 401 26.99 -4.09 35.04
N VAL A 402 26.01 -4.57 35.82
CA VAL A 402 25.73 -4.11 37.20
C VAL A 402 26.26 -2.70 37.55
N MET A 403 25.35 -1.75 37.85
CA MET A 403 25.42 -1.03 39.13
C MET A 403 24.13 -0.25 39.48
N ASN A 404 23.46 -0.82 40.47
CA ASN A 404 22.49 -0.24 41.38
C ASN A 404 22.98 1.08 42.02
N LYS A 405 22.25 2.19 41.84
CA LYS A 405 22.14 3.29 42.83
C LYS A 405 20.79 4.00 42.67
N ARG A 406 19.75 3.53 43.36
CA ARG A 406 18.69 4.43 43.84
C ARG A 406 19.07 4.92 45.24
N LYS A 407 19.42 6.21 45.34
CA LYS A 407 19.39 6.98 46.57
C LYS A 407 18.32 8.06 46.43
N LYS A 408 17.23 7.87 47.17
CA LYS A 408 16.51 8.82 48.04
C LYS A 408 15.01 8.53 48.01
#